data_AF-A0A552JME0-F1
#
_entry.id   AF-A0A552JME0-F1
#
_cell.length_a   1.000
_cell.length_b   1.000
_cell.length_c   1.000
_cell.angle_alpha   90.00
_cell.angle_beta   90.00
_cell.angle_gamma   90.00
#
_symmetry.space_group_name_H-M   'P 1'
#
loop_
_entity.id
_entity.type
_entity.pdbx_description
1 polymer ?
#
loop_
_entity_poly.entity_id
_entity_poly.type
_entity_poly.pdbx_seq_one_letter_code
_entity_poly.pdbx_strand_id
1 'polypeptide(L)'
;LAQFKGQTFNVGGGQDFSLSLYETTKLCQEITGNSIMIEAIPENRTGDMPIFITDSRRVIEATGWEPQRNGKTLIKDIFDWIHTHEKELKSIF
;
A
#
# COMPACT_ATOMS: atom_id res chain seq x y z
N LEU A 1 23.28 -12.96 9.59
CA LEU A 1 22.63 -13.55 8.39
C LEU A 1 22.40 -15.05 8.48
N ALA A 2 23.37 -15.87 8.92
CA ALA A 2 23.17 -17.33 9.08
C ALA A 2 21.93 -17.70 9.92
N GLN A 3 21.62 -16.90 10.95
CA GLN A 3 20.44 -17.08 11.79
C GLN A 3 19.09 -16.97 11.05
N PHE A 4 19.03 -16.33 9.88
CA PHE A 4 17.80 -16.16 9.11
C PHE A 4 17.62 -17.23 8.02
N LYS A 5 18.62 -18.08 7.78
CA LYS A 5 18.60 -19.06 6.69
C LYS A 5 17.48 -20.08 6.91
N GLY A 6 16.62 -20.26 5.89
CA GLY A 6 15.50 -21.21 5.94
C GLY A 6 14.29 -20.72 6.74
N GLN A 7 14.30 -19.48 7.22
CA GLN A 7 13.16 -18.87 7.89
C GLN A 7 12.26 -18.11 6.91
N THR A 8 10.96 -18.12 7.18
CA THR A 8 9.95 -17.35 6.45
C THR A 8 9.40 -16.25 7.34
N PHE A 9 9.26 -15.06 6.78
CA PHE A 9 8.73 -13.91 7.49
C PHE A 9 7.63 -13.26 6.68
N ASN A 10 6.56 -12.88 7.36
CA ASN A 10 5.58 -11.95 6.82
C ASN A 10 6.13 -10.54 7.00
N VAL A 11 6.17 -9.75 5.94
CA VAL A 11 6.69 -8.39 5.95
C VAL A 11 5.62 -7.46 5.40
N GLY A 12 5.19 -6.51 6.21
CA GLY A 12 4.14 -5.57 5.85
C GLY A 12 3.81 -4.61 6.98
N GLY A 13 2.92 -3.67 6.69
CA GLY A 13 2.56 -2.60 7.61
C GLY A 13 1.74 -3.06 8.82
N GLY A 14 1.01 -4.16 8.72
CA GLY A 14 0.06 -4.55 9.77
C GLY A 14 -1.14 -3.60 9.84
N GLN A 15 -1.84 -3.64 10.98
CA GLN A 15 -3.15 -3.00 11.12
C GLN A 15 -3.08 -1.48 10.95
N ASP A 16 -2.13 -0.82 11.62
CA ASP A 16 -2.00 0.65 11.65
C ASP A 16 -1.65 1.28 10.29
N PHE A 17 -1.23 0.44 9.34
CA PHE A 17 -0.77 0.83 8.02
C PHE A 17 -1.64 0.26 6.89
N SER A 18 -2.74 -0.42 7.24
CA SER A 18 -3.69 -0.98 6.28
C SER A 18 -4.65 0.10 5.75
N LEU A 19 -5.12 -0.09 4.52
CA LEU A 19 -6.14 0.76 3.90
C LEU A 19 -7.12 -0.10 3.12
N SER A 20 -8.39 0.26 3.19
CA SER A 20 -9.41 -0.19 2.24
C SER A 20 -9.29 0.55 0.89
N LEU A 21 -9.96 0.04 -0.14
CA LEU A 21 -10.08 0.73 -1.43
C LEU A 21 -10.76 2.10 -1.28
N TYR A 22 -11.75 2.23 -0.39
CA TYR A 22 -12.46 3.48 -0.15
C TYR A 22 -11.55 4.53 0.51
N GLU A 23 -10.83 4.16 1.57
CA GLU A 23 -9.87 5.06 2.23
C GLU A 23 -8.74 5.48 1.29
N THR A 24 -8.20 4.52 0.52
CA THR A 24 -7.16 4.80 -0.49
C THR A 24 -7.67 5.79 -1.55
N THR A 25 -8.90 5.57 -2.04
CA THR A 25 -9.54 6.47 -3.01
C THR A 25 -9.68 7.88 -2.45
N LYS A 26 -10.12 8.03 -1.20
CA LYS A 26 -10.24 9.34 -0.55
C LYS A 26 -8.90 10.04 -0.43
N LEU A 27 -7.84 9.33 -0.02
CA LEU A 27 -6.49 9.87 0.02
C LEU A 27 -6.01 10.33 -1.36
N CYS A 28 -6.26 9.55 -2.41
CA CYS A 28 -5.94 9.94 -3.78
C CYS A 28 -6.68 11.22 -4.20
N GLN A 29 -7.98 11.36 -3.87
CA GLN A 29 -8.75 12.57 -4.17
C GLN A 29 -8.19 13.81 -3.45
N GLU A 30 -7.84 13.67 -2.16
CA GLU A 30 -7.24 14.75 -1.38
C GLU A 30 -5.87 15.16 -1.92
N ILE A 31 -4.99 14.20 -2.23
CA ILE A 31 -3.60 14.44 -2.63
C ILE A 31 -3.52 15.00 -4.05
N THR A 32 -4.32 14.46 -4.97
CA THR A 32 -4.29 14.88 -6.38
C THR A 32 -5.13 16.13 -6.64
N GLY A 33 -6.06 16.47 -5.75
CA GLY A 33 -7.08 17.49 -5.98
C GLY A 33 -8.15 17.10 -7.01
N ASN A 34 -8.10 15.88 -7.56
CA ASN A 34 -9.05 15.40 -8.55
C ASN A 34 -10.11 14.52 -7.89
N SER A 35 -11.38 14.74 -8.23
CA SER A 35 -12.48 13.88 -7.82
C SER A 35 -13.17 13.31 -9.05
N ILE A 36 -13.42 12.00 -9.01
CA ILE A 36 -14.18 11.27 -10.02
C ILE A 36 -15.29 10.48 -9.34
N MET A 37 -16.40 10.26 -10.06
CA MET A 37 -17.45 9.36 -9.64
C MET A 37 -16.96 7.92 -9.81
N ILE A 38 -17.09 7.12 -8.75
CA ILE A 38 -16.75 5.69 -8.76
C ILE A 38 -17.99 4.94 -8.31
N GLU A 39 -18.49 4.07 -9.18
CA GLU A 39 -19.65 3.23 -8.90
C GLU A 39 -19.23 1.92 -8.24
N ALA A 40 -20.09 1.37 -7.39
CA ALA A 40 -19.87 0.06 -6.80
C ALA A 40 -20.19 -1.04 -7.83
N ILE A 41 -19.30 -2.02 -7.92
CA ILE A 41 -19.56 -3.27 -8.63
C ILE A 41 -19.82 -4.33 -7.56
N PRO A 42 -21.03 -4.93 -7.49
CA PRO A 42 -21.39 -5.85 -6.41
C PRO A 42 -20.65 -7.20 -6.50
N GLU A 43 -20.19 -7.57 -7.69
CA GLU A 43 -19.40 -8.78 -7.90
C GLU A 43 -17.96 -8.61 -7.42
N ASN A 44 -17.55 -9.46 -6.47
CA ASN A 44 -16.15 -9.56 -6.10
C ASN A 44 -15.34 -10.22 -7.22
N ARG A 45 -14.12 -9.73 -7.45
CA ARG A 45 -13.19 -10.36 -8.38
C ARG A 45 -12.74 -11.72 -7.85
N THR A 46 -12.78 -12.74 -8.71
CA THR A 46 -12.32 -14.09 -8.36
C THR A 46 -10.87 -14.07 -7.88
N GLY A 47 -10.64 -14.56 -6.66
CA GLY A 47 -9.31 -14.63 -6.04
C GLY A 47 -8.98 -13.46 -5.12
N ASP A 48 -9.81 -12.41 -5.06
CA ASP A 48 -9.61 -11.33 -4.11
C ASP A 48 -9.87 -11.80 -2.68
N MET A 49 -9.01 -11.36 -1.77
CA MET A 49 -9.19 -11.56 -0.33
C MET A 49 -9.75 -10.27 0.27
N PRO A 50 -10.91 -10.30 0.93
CA PRO A 50 -11.57 -9.08 1.39
C PRO A 50 -10.75 -8.34 2.44
N ILE A 51 -9.95 -9.06 3.23
CA ILE A 51 -9.08 -8.49 4.24
C ILE A 51 -7.77 -9.29 4.25
N PHE A 52 -6.65 -8.58 4.10
CA PHE A 52 -5.32 -9.10 4.38
C PHE A 52 -4.56 -8.08 5.22
N ILE A 53 -4.21 -8.45 6.44
CA ILE A 53 -3.41 -7.64 7.35
C ILE A 53 -2.22 -8.47 7.78
N THR A 54 -1.02 -7.95 7.50
CA THR A 54 0.22 -8.68 7.76
C THR A 54 0.54 -8.71 9.25
N ASP A 55 0.68 -9.90 9.83
CA ASP A 55 1.33 -10.06 11.13
C ASP A 55 2.86 -10.03 10.97
N SER A 56 3.46 -8.87 11.23
CA SER A 56 4.90 -8.64 11.08
C SER A 56 5.71 -8.87 12.38
N ARG A 57 5.08 -9.34 13.47
CA ARG A 57 5.76 -9.46 14.78
C ARG A 57 7.05 -10.27 14.71
N ARG A 58 7.03 -11.39 13.99
CA ARG A 58 8.20 -12.28 13.85
C ARG A 58 9.40 -11.59 13.19
N VAL A 59 9.20 -10.75 12.17
CA VAL A 59 10.31 -10.03 11.52
C VAL A 59 10.80 -8.87 12.37
N ILE A 60 9.88 -8.18 13.04
CA ILE A 60 10.20 -7.08 13.97
C ILE A 60 11.08 -7.61 15.10
N GLU A 61 10.66 -8.68 15.79
CA GLU A 61 11.43 -9.30 16.87
C GLU A 61 12.80 -9.80 16.41
N ALA A 62 12.88 -10.38 15.22
CA ALA A 62 14.11 -10.99 14.72
C ALA A 62 15.14 -9.98 14.18
N THR A 63 14.71 -8.76 13.83
CA THR A 63 15.55 -7.79 13.09
C THR A 63 15.55 -6.37 13.65
N GLY A 64 14.57 -6.01 14.47
CA GLY A 64 14.29 -4.63 14.87
C GLY A 64 13.70 -3.76 13.76
N TRP A 65 13.43 -4.31 12.57
CA TRP A 65 12.77 -3.59 11.48
C TRP A 65 11.31 -3.32 11.82
N GLU A 66 10.82 -2.11 11.52
CA GLU A 66 9.41 -1.74 11.68
C GLU A 66 8.95 -0.86 10.49
N PRO A 67 7.68 -0.95 10.07
CA PRO A 67 7.12 -0.05 9.04
C PRO A 67 7.09 1.40 9.54
N GLN A 68 7.55 2.34 8.71
CA GLN A 68 7.70 3.76 9.10
C GLN A 68 6.79 4.72 8.30
N ARG A 69 6.23 4.28 7.17
CA ARG A 69 5.42 5.13 6.29
C ARG A 69 3.96 4.71 6.34
N ASN A 70 3.12 5.55 6.95
CA ASN A 70 1.67 5.34 6.96
C ASN A 70 1.05 5.49 5.55
N GLY A 71 -0.21 5.09 5.40
CA GLY A 71 -0.92 5.10 4.12
C GLY A 71 -0.91 6.46 3.43
N LYS A 72 -1.15 7.56 4.15
CA LYS A 72 -1.15 8.92 3.57
C LYS A 72 0.22 9.32 3.03
N THR A 73 1.28 9.08 3.79
CA THR A 73 2.66 9.36 3.35
C THR A 73 2.99 8.54 2.10
N LEU A 74 2.67 7.24 2.11
CA LEU A 74 2.97 6.34 1.00
C LEU A 74 2.24 6.73 -0.30
N ILE A 75 0.95 7.06 -0.22
CA ILE A 75 0.18 7.54 -1.40
C ILE A 75 0.75 8.87 -1.90
N LYS A 76 1.15 9.76 -1.01
CA LYS A 76 1.79 11.03 -1.39
C LYS A 76 3.14 10.81 -2.09
N ASP A 77 3.98 9.92 -1.58
CA ASP A 77 5.27 9.61 -2.21
C ASP A 77 5.07 9.07 -3.64
N ILE A 78 4.07 8.20 -3.84
CA ILE A 78 3.71 7.66 -5.16
C ILE A 78 3.27 8.80 -6.09
N PHE A 79 2.37 9.67 -5.62
CA PHE A 79 1.92 10.81 -6.39
C PHE A 79 3.09 11.74 -6.80
N ASP A 80 3.94 12.11 -5.85
CA ASP A 80 5.08 13.00 -6.09
C ASP A 80 6.05 12.37 -7.11
N TRP A 81 6.27 11.05 -7.05
CA TRP A 81 7.09 10.33 -8.03
C TRP A 81 6.47 10.35 -9.42
N ILE A 82 5.17 10.02 -9.54
CA ILE A 82 4.44 10.04 -10.83
C ILE A 82 4.46 11.45 -11.42
N HIS A 83 4.19 12.47 -10.60
CA HIS A 83 4.14 13.86 -11.05
C HIS A 83 5.52 14.35 -11.53
N THR A 84 6.59 13.98 -10.82
CA THR A 84 7.96 14.32 -11.22
C THR A 84 8.34 13.70 -12.57
N HIS A 85 7.85 12.48 -12.86
CA HIS A 85 8.16 11.73 -14.08
C HIS A 85 7.03 11.78 -15.12
N GLU A 86 6.09 12.72 -15.00
CA GLU A 86 4.85 12.73 -15.79
C GLU A 86 5.12 12.69 -17.30
N LYS A 87 6.14 13.41 -17.78
CA LYS A 87 6.50 13.46 -19.21
C LYS A 87 6.96 12.11 -19.76
N GLU A 88 7.71 11.35 -18.98
CA GLU A 88 8.22 10.04 -19.37
C GLU A 88 7.09 9.00 -19.33
N LEU A 89 6.27 9.07 -18.27
CA LEU A 89 5.16 8.14 -18.03
C LEU A 89 3.99 8.32 -19.01
N LYS A 90 3.80 9.51 -19.59
CA LYS A 90 2.77 9.80 -20.61
C LYS A 90 2.79 8.91 -21.84
N SER A 91 3.90 8.21 -22.10
CA SER A 91 4.00 7.28 -23.23
C SER A 91 3.56 5.85 -22.88
N ILE A 92 3.41 5.54 -21.59
CA ILE A 92 3.08 4.21 -21.08
C ILE A 92 1.58 4.09 -20.78
N PHE A 93 0.97 5.18 -20.32
CA PHE A 93 -0.45 5.30 -19.99
C PHE A 93 -1.15 6.25 -20.96
#